data_AF-A0A1V8YGP3-F1
#
_entry.id   AF-A0A1V8YGP3-F1
#
_cell.length_a   1.000
_cell.length_b   1.000
_cell.length_c   1.000
_cell.angle_alpha   90.00
_cell.angle_beta   90.00
_cell.angle_gamma   90.00
#
_symmetry.space_group_name_H-M   'P 1'
#
loop_
_entity.id
_entity.type
_entity.pdbx_description
1 polymer ?
#
loop_
_entity_poly.entity_id
_entity_poly.type
_entity_poly.pdbx_seq_one_letter_code
_entity_poly.pdbx_strand_id
1 'polypeptide(L)' 'MYKNWIQYTKNHPYASILIVAVVASLIGITIEYLVNKDFIGGGFWVTLGLVISQIMIIKRKNKK' A
#
# COMPACT_ATOMS: atom_id res chain seq x y z
N MET A 1 -18.86 9.76 4.24
CA MET A 1 -17.59 9.13 4.65
C MET A 1 -16.40 9.55 3.77
N TYR A 2 -16.43 9.37 2.45
CA TYR A 2 -15.32 9.68 1.54
C TYR A 2 -14.88 11.16 1.50
N LYS A 3 -15.82 12.12 1.57
CA LYS A 3 -15.51 13.56 1.55
C LYS A 3 -14.66 14.03 2.74
N ASN A 4 -14.90 13.47 3.93
CA ASN A 4 -14.13 13.83 5.13
C ASN A 4 -12.70 13.29 5.05
N TRP A 5 -12.50 12.14 4.42
CA TRP A 5 -11.18 11.58 4.18
C TRP A 5 -10.37 12.44 3.21
N ILE A 6 -11.00 12.89 2.11
CA ILE A 6 -10.34 13.82 1.18
C ILE A 6 -9.93 15.13 1.88
N GLN A 7 -10.81 15.69 2.70
CA GLN A 7 -10.51 16.90 3.47
C GLN A 7 -9.32 16.69 4.42
N TYR A 8 -9.28 15.52 5.08
CA TYR A 8 -8.21 15.14 6.01
C TYR A 8 -6.87 14.90 5.29
N THR A 9 -6.88 14.20 4.15
CA THR A 9 -5.70 14.00 3.29
C THR A 9 -5.17 15.32 2.74
N LYS A 10 -6.05 16.30 2.49
CA LYS A 10 -5.66 17.62 2.02
C LYS A 10 -5.03 18.49 3.12
N ASN A 11 -5.53 18.38 4.35
CA ASN A 11 -4.99 19.12 5.50
C ASN A 11 -3.73 18.47 6.11
N HIS A 12 -3.63 17.14 6.08
CA HIS A 12 -2.52 16.37 6.66
C HIS A 12 -2.01 15.31 5.66
N PRO A 13 -1.35 15.74 4.57
CA PRO A 13 -0.92 14.84 3.50
C PRO A 13 0.03 13.75 3.99
N TYR A 14 0.98 14.08 4.86
CA TYR A 14 1.94 13.12 5.42
C TYR A 14 1.30 12.09 6.35
N ALA A 15 0.37 12.52 7.22
CA ALA A 15 -0.33 11.62 8.12
C ALA A 15 -1.25 10.66 7.35
N SER A 16 -1.90 11.14 6.29
CA SER A 16 -2.73 10.29 5.43
C SER A 16 -1.91 9.22 4.72
N ILE A 17 -0.69 9.54 4.28
CA ILE A 17 0.23 8.57 3.66
C ILE A 17 0.67 7.53 4.68
N LEU A 18 1.01 7.94 5.91
CA LEU A 18 1.39 7.03 6.98
C LEU A 18 0.26 6.05 7.34
N ILE A 19 -0.98 6.53 7.46
CA ILE A 19 -2.12 5.68 7.77
C ILE A 19 -2.35 4.65 6.65
N VAL A 20 -2.30 5.08 5.39
CA VAL A 20 -2.45 4.17 4.25
C VAL A 20 -1.31 3.15 4.21
N ALA A 21 -0.07 3.57 4.48
CA ALA A 21 1.09 2.68 4.50
C ALA A 21 0.99 1.62 5.62
N VAL A 22 0.58 2.02 6.83
CA VAL A 22 0.38 1.10 7.97
C VAL A 22 -0.74 0.11 7.66
N VAL A 23 -1.89 0.58 7.16
CA VAL A 23 -3.02 -0.29 6.82
C VAL A 23 -2.65 -1.25 5.68
N ALA A 24 -1.99 -0.77 4.63
CA ALA A 24 -1.56 -1.62 3.51
C ALA A 24 -0.52 -2.66 3.95
N SER A 25 0.42 -2.29 4.83
CA SER A 25 1.42 -3.21 5.37
C SER A 25 0.77 -4.30 6.24
N LEU A 26 -0.15 -3.91 7.13
CA LEU A 26 -0.90 -4.87 7.96
C LEU A 26 -1.71 -5.84 7.12
N ILE A 27 -2.39 -5.35 6.07
CA ILE A 27 -3.16 -6.20 5.15
C ILE A 27 -2.22 -7.14 4.39
N GLY A 28 -1.09 -6.64 3.89
CA GLY A 28 -0.09 -7.46 3.19
C GLY A 28 0.42 -8.61 4.06
N ILE A 29 0.87 -8.29 5.28
CA ILE A 29 1.37 -9.29 6.25
C ILE A 29 0.26 -10.27 6.66
N THR A 30 -0.97 -9.78 6.81
CA THR A 30 -2.11 -10.62 7.24
C THR A 30 -2.52 -11.62 6.16
N ILE A 31 -2.64 -11.17 4.90
CA ILE A 31 -2.97 -12.06 3.77
C ILE A 31 -1.92 -13.16 3.64
N GLU A 32 -0.66 -12.78 3.80
CA GLU A 32 0.45 -13.69 3.67
C GLU A 32 0.53 -14.73 4.77
N TYR A 33 0.26 -14.30 6.00
CA TYR A 33 0.12 -15.18 7.14
C TYR A 33 -1.06 -16.14 6.97
N LEU A 34 -2.19 -15.68 6.41
CA LEU A 34 -3.36 -16.51 6.14
C LEU A 34 -3.12 -17.56 5.04
N VAL A 35 -2.40 -17.19 3.99
CA VAL A 35 -2.18 -18.07 2.81
C VAL A 35 -1.02 -19.03 3.03
N ASN A 36 0.12 -18.55 3.52
CA ASN A 36 1.32 -19.35 3.64
C ASN A 36 1.59 -19.84 5.07
N LYS A 37 0.88 -19.30 6.08
CA LYS A 37 1.14 -19.59 7.51
C LYS A 37 2.58 -19.27 7.95
N ASP A 38 3.31 -18.53 7.12
CA ASP A 38 4.74 -18.33 7.19
C ASP A 38 5.07 -16.87 6.85
N PHE A 39 5.82 -16.20 7.73
CA PHE A 39 6.06 -14.75 7.66
C PHE A 39 7.16 -14.36 6.66
N ILE A 40 7.96 -15.32 6.18
CA ILE A 40 9.26 -15.02 5.54
C ILE A 40 9.28 -15.38 4.03
N GLY A 41 8.40 -16.27 3.55
CA GLY A 41 8.44 -16.76 2.16
C GLY A 41 7.59 -15.97 1.16
N GLY A 42 6.40 -15.51 1.56
CA GLY A 42 5.47 -14.78 0.67
C GLY A 42 5.73 -13.28 0.61
N GLY A 43 6.21 -12.70 1.72
CA GLY A 43 6.30 -11.25 2.01
C GLY A 43 7.09 -10.50 1.05
N PHE A 44 8.22 -11.12 0.80
CA PHE A 44 9.17 -10.62 -0.14
C PHE A 44 8.55 -10.54 -1.53
N TRP A 45 7.91 -11.60 -2.03
CA TRP A 45 7.35 -11.60 -3.38
C TRP A 45 6.11 -10.72 -3.54
N VAL A 46 5.23 -10.67 -2.54
CA VAL A 46 4.06 -9.79 -2.57
C VAL A 46 4.49 -8.32 -2.50
N THR A 47 5.39 -7.98 -1.57
CA THR A 47 5.93 -6.62 -1.44
C THR A 47 6.67 -6.21 -2.71
N LEU A 48 7.48 -7.10 -3.28
CA LEU A 48 8.22 -6.83 -4.51
C LEU A 48 7.27 -6.67 -5.72
N GLY A 49 6.21 -7.47 -5.81
CA GLY A 49 5.14 -7.31 -6.81
C GLY A 49 4.39 -5.99 -6.68
N LEU A 50 4.08 -5.55 -5.45
CA LEU A 50 3.43 -4.27 -5.19
C LEU A 50 4.33 -3.09 -5.54
N VAL A 51 5.62 -3.14 -5.19
CA VAL A 51 6.61 -2.11 -5.55
C VAL A 51 6.74 -1.99 -7.07
N ILE A 52 6.87 -3.11 -7.79
CA ILE A 52 6.94 -3.11 -9.26
C ILE A 52 5.65 -2.53 -9.87
N SER A 53 4.49 -2.89 -9.33
CA SER A 53 3.19 -2.39 -9.79
C SER A 53 3.05 -0.88 -9.58
N GLN A 54 3.46 -0.36 -8.43
CA GLN A 54 3.49 1.08 -8.13
C GLN A 54 4.41 1.82 -9.09
N ILE A 55 5.62 1.30 -9.35
CA ILE A 55 6.57 1.88 -10.31
C ILE A 55 5.97 1.93 -11.72
N MET A 56 5.30 0.86 -12.17
CA MET A 56 4.64 0.84 -13.48
C MET A 56 3.49 1.86 -13.57
N ILE A 57 2.68 2.00 -12.53
CA ILE A 57 1.58 2.98 -12.48
C ILE A 57 2.14 4.40 -12.59
N ILE A 58 3.18 4.73 -11.81
CA ILE A 58 3.83 6.05 -11.85
C ILE A 58 4.43 6.31 -13.24
N LYS A 59 5.12 5.33 -13.82
CA LYS A 59 5.72 5.45 -15.16
C LYS A 59 4.68 5.67 -16.24
N ARG A 60 3.50 5.05 -16.14
CA ARG A 60 2.37 5.31 -17.05
C ARG A 60 1.73 6.67 -16.83
N LYS A 61 1.69 7.15 -15.58
CA LYS A 61 1.10 8.44 -15.22
C LYS A 61 1.98 9.64 -15.61
N ASN A 62 3.30 9.48 -15.59
CA ASN A 62 4.28 10.51 -16.00
C ASN A 62 4.53 10.56 -17.52
N LYS A 63 3.95 9.64 -18.29
CA LYS A 63 4.06 9.59 -19.76
C LYS A 63 2.83 10.19 -20.46
N LYS A 64 1.88 10.72 -19.68
CA LYS A 64 0.76 11.57 -20.13
C LYS A 64 1.03 12.99 -19.68
#